data_AF-A0A945LU14-F1
#
_entry.id   AF-A0A945LU14-F1
#
_cell.length_a   1.000
_cell.length_b   1.000
_cell.length_c   1.000
_cell.angle_alpha   90.00
_cell.angle_beta   90.00
_cell.angle_gamma   90.00
#
_symmetry.space_group_name_H-M   'P 1'
#
loop_
_entity.id
_entity.type
_entity.pdbx_description
1 polymer ?
#
loop_
_entity_poly.entity_id
_entity_poly.type
_entity_poly.pdbx_seq_one_letter_code
_entity_poly.pdbx_strand_id
1 'polypeptide(L)'
;MDKGGADAELDERLSALRAQYGEKVSINELADIIDGILLTLHGNISQKDLEIYQEIESLVSFIRNAKNEIAALCPEEISTEHIPIATDELDAIVQATEEATGTILGAVEGIEVVASELGNAQGDKIAEKVTSIYEACNFQDITGQRISKVVNALRHIEEKVEALAGAFGEDVRAASDRNRQNKKKRESAQEITDEDLLNGPQFSDDAASQDDIDALMASFD
;
A
#
# COMPACT_ATOMS: atom_id res chain seq x y z
N MET A 1 -49.14 34.53 -13.01
CA MET A 1 -48.88 33.09 -13.01
C MET A 1 -48.27 32.75 -14.35
N ASP A 2 -46.95 32.77 -14.42
CA ASP A 2 -46.18 32.34 -15.59
C ASP A 2 -45.12 31.37 -15.09
N LYS A 3 -45.56 30.16 -14.71
CA LYS A 3 -44.66 29.08 -14.24
C LYS A 3 -44.23 28.16 -15.40
N GLY A 4 -44.89 28.26 -16.55
CA GLY A 4 -44.62 27.38 -17.70
C GLY A 4 -43.37 27.76 -18.50
N GLY A 5 -42.97 29.03 -18.50
CA GLY A 5 -41.76 29.48 -19.20
C GLY A 5 -40.46 29.06 -18.51
N ALA A 6 -40.41 29.13 -17.18
CA ALA A 6 -39.21 28.81 -16.40
C ALA A 6 -38.87 27.30 -16.40
N ASP A 7 -39.88 26.42 -16.31
CA ASP A 7 -39.66 24.97 -16.38
C ASP A 7 -39.17 24.52 -17.76
N ALA A 8 -39.67 25.13 -18.85
CA ALA A 8 -39.24 24.82 -20.21
C ALA A 8 -37.78 25.26 -20.48
N GLU A 9 -37.36 26.41 -19.93
CA GLU A 9 -35.99 26.92 -20.03
C GLU A 9 -35.01 26.05 -19.24
N LEU A 10 -35.42 25.56 -18.05
CA LEU A 10 -34.63 24.64 -17.24
C LEU A 10 -34.43 23.28 -17.92
N ASP A 11 -35.48 22.72 -18.53
CA ASP A 11 -35.44 21.44 -19.26
C ASP A 11 -34.57 21.51 -20.51
N GLU A 12 -34.62 22.64 -21.24
CA GLU A 12 -33.74 22.88 -22.39
C GLU A 12 -32.27 22.98 -21.95
N ARG A 13 -32.00 23.65 -20.82
CA ARG A 13 -30.64 23.76 -20.26
C ARG A 13 -30.13 22.43 -19.71
N LEU A 14 -30.95 21.64 -19.02
CA LEU A 14 -30.60 20.29 -18.55
C LEU A 14 -30.30 19.35 -19.72
N SER A 15 -31.05 19.47 -20.81
CA SER A 15 -30.81 18.72 -22.04
C SER A 15 -29.50 19.15 -22.72
N ALA A 16 -29.21 20.45 -22.76
CA ALA A 16 -27.95 20.98 -23.27
C ALA A 16 -26.74 20.54 -22.41
N LEU A 17 -26.88 20.56 -21.08
CA LEU A 17 -25.87 20.08 -20.15
C LEU A 17 -25.61 18.58 -20.31
N ARG A 18 -26.66 17.76 -20.46
CA ARG A 18 -26.50 16.33 -20.77
C ARG A 18 -25.84 16.08 -22.12
N ALA A 19 -26.11 16.90 -23.13
CA ALA A 19 -25.45 16.80 -24.43
C ALA A 19 -23.97 17.23 -24.37
N GLN A 20 -23.63 18.17 -23.49
CA GLN A 20 -22.28 18.70 -23.33
C GLN A 20 -21.39 17.80 -22.46
N TYR A 21 -21.90 17.33 -21.33
CA TYR A 21 -21.13 16.58 -20.31
C TYR A 21 -21.39 15.06 -20.33
N GLY A 22 -22.37 14.59 -21.12
CA GLY A 22 -22.72 13.16 -21.19
C GLY A 22 -23.39 12.63 -19.91
N GLU A 23 -23.27 11.32 -19.66
CA GLU A 23 -23.87 10.66 -18.48
C GLU A 23 -23.08 10.86 -17.17
N LYS A 24 -21.81 11.28 -17.25
CA LYS A 24 -20.92 11.44 -16.10
C LYS A 24 -20.35 12.85 -16.08
N VAL A 25 -20.65 13.59 -15.02
CA VAL A 25 -20.15 14.96 -14.81
C VAL A 25 -18.98 14.92 -13.82
N SER A 26 -17.89 15.62 -14.12
CA SER A 26 -16.79 15.74 -13.16
C SER A 26 -17.16 16.67 -12.00
N ILE A 27 -16.55 16.46 -10.84
CA ILE A 27 -16.78 17.30 -9.63
C ILE A 27 -16.31 18.76 -9.85
N ASN A 28 -15.43 19.00 -10.83
CA ASN A 28 -14.99 20.34 -11.19
C ASN A 28 -16.08 21.08 -11.97
N GLU A 29 -16.70 20.40 -12.93
CA GLU A 29 -17.79 20.94 -13.75
C GLU A 29 -19.11 21.07 -12.96
N LEU A 30 -19.28 20.28 -11.90
CA LEU A 30 -20.51 20.30 -11.10
C LEU A 30 -20.81 21.69 -10.51
N ALA A 31 -19.78 22.42 -10.06
CA ALA A 31 -19.93 23.78 -9.53
C ALA A 31 -20.42 24.75 -10.61
N ASP A 32 -19.81 24.71 -11.80
CA ASP A 32 -20.17 25.58 -12.93
C ASP A 32 -21.60 25.30 -13.44
N ILE A 33 -22.02 24.03 -13.41
CA ILE A 33 -23.37 23.63 -13.77
C ILE A 33 -24.39 24.20 -12.79
N ILE A 34 -24.12 24.10 -11.49
CA ILE A 34 -25.01 24.58 -10.45
C ILE A 34 -25.10 26.11 -10.48
N ASP A 35 -23.97 26.80 -10.65
CA ASP A 35 -23.94 28.26 -10.82
C ASP A 35 -24.73 28.69 -12.07
N GLY A 36 -24.63 27.92 -13.16
CA GLY A 36 -25.41 28.12 -14.38
C GLY A 36 -26.92 27.96 -14.17
N ILE A 37 -27.34 26.96 -13.39
CA ILE A 37 -28.75 26.70 -13.05
C ILE A 37 -29.32 27.84 -12.17
N LEU A 38 -28.53 28.36 -11.24
CA LEU A 38 -28.93 29.50 -10.41
C LEU A 38 -29.07 30.80 -11.20
N LEU A 39 -28.20 31.03 -12.19
CA LEU A 39 -28.29 32.20 -13.09
C LEU A 39 -29.59 32.22 -13.91
N THR A 40 -30.09 31.04 -14.31
CA THR A 40 -31.37 30.88 -15.03
C THR A 40 -32.60 31.02 -14.14
N LEU A 41 -32.48 30.82 -12.82
CA LEU A 41 -33.57 30.99 -11.85
C LEU A 41 -33.84 32.47 -11.49
N HIS A 42 -33.78 33.37 -12.48
CA HIS A 42 -33.98 34.80 -12.27
C HIS A 42 -35.40 35.10 -11.75
N GLY A 43 -35.50 35.38 -10.44
CA GLY A 43 -36.68 35.95 -9.80
C GLY A 43 -37.56 35.01 -8.98
N ASN A 44 -37.27 33.71 -8.90
CA ASN A 44 -38.07 32.72 -8.15
C ASN A 44 -37.22 31.75 -7.30
N ILE A 45 -36.03 32.18 -6.86
CA ILE A 45 -35.20 31.40 -5.93
C ILE A 45 -35.92 31.35 -4.57
N SER A 46 -36.44 30.18 -4.20
CA SER A 46 -36.99 29.94 -2.88
C SER A 46 -35.87 29.84 -1.85
N GLN A 47 -36.17 30.13 -0.59
CA GLN A 47 -35.24 29.90 0.51
C GLN A 47 -34.74 28.45 0.55
N LYS A 48 -35.60 27.49 0.20
CA LYS A 48 -35.23 26.07 0.09
C LYS A 48 -34.22 25.79 -1.02
N ASP A 49 -34.27 26.53 -2.12
CA ASP A 49 -33.35 26.34 -3.25
C ASP A 49 -31.94 26.81 -2.87
N LEU A 50 -31.85 27.89 -2.07
CA LEU A 50 -30.59 28.37 -1.48
C LEU A 50 -30.02 27.39 -0.44
N GLU A 51 -30.87 26.78 0.39
CA GLU A 51 -30.44 25.75 1.36
C GLU A 51 -29.87 24.53 0.64
N ILE A 52 -30.55 24.03 -0.40
CA ILE A 52 -30.06 22.90 -1.21
C ILE A 52 -28.75 23.26 -1.91
N TYR A 53 -28.60 24.49 -2.43
CA TYR A 53 -27.34 24.94 -3.02
C TYR A 53 -26.19 24.88 -2.02
N GLN A 54 -26.38 25.42 -0.81
CA GLN A 54 -25.36 25.39 0.23
C GLN A 54 -24.99 23.97 0.65
N GLU A 55 -25.96 23.06 0.72
CA GLU A 55 -25.72 21.64 1.00
C GLU A 55 -24.89 20.97 -0.12
N ILE A 56 -25.23 21.24 -1.39
CA ILE A 56 -24.49 20.66 -2.52
C ILE A 56 -23.08 21.25 -2.61
N GLU A 57 -22.91 22.57 -2.43
CA GLU A 57 -21.60 23.22 -2.41
C GLU A 57 -20.71 22.65 -1.28
N SER A 58 -21.29 22.47 -0.08
CA SER A 58 -20.62 21.82 1.04
C SER A 58 -20.20 20.39 0.72
N LEU A 59 -21.08 19.61 0.09
CA LEU A 59 -20.77 18.24 -0.33
C LEU A 59 -19.67 18.20 -1.40
N VAL A 60 -19.71 19.09 -2.39
CA VAL A 60 -18.68 19.21 -3.42
C VAL A 60 -17.32 19.54 -2.80
N SER A 61 -17.29 20.50 -1.86
CA SER A 61 -16.09 20.85 -1.11
C SER A 61 -15.55 19.67 -0.29
N PHE A 62 -16.43 18.95 0.41
CA PHE A 62 -16.08 17.76 1.16
C PHE A 62 -15.46 16.67 0.28
N ILE A 63 -16.06 16.39 -0.88
CA ILE A 63 -15.54 15.38 -1.82
C ILE A 63 -14.19 15.82 -2.40
N ARG A 64 -14.00 17.11 -2.72
CA ARG A 64 -12.71 17.64 -3.18
C ARG A 64 -11.61 17.48 -2.14
N ASN A 65 -11.91 17.79 -0.87
CA ASN A 65 -10.96 17.60 0.23
C ASN A 65 -10.61 16.14 0.43
N ALA A 66 -11.61 15.24 0.45
CA ALA A 66 -11.38 13.80 0.54
C ALA A 66 -10.51 13.27 -0.62
N LYS A 67 -10.76 13.73 -1.86
CA LYS A 67 -9.93 13.40 -3.02
C LYS A 67 -8.47 13.84 -2.84
N ASN A 68 -8.24 15.03 -2.31
CA ASN A 68 -6.90 15.55 -2.06
C ASN A 68 -6.18 14.79 -0.94
N GLU A 69 -6.88 14.46 0.15
CA GLU A 69 -6.33 13.65 1.24
C GLU A 69 -5.92 12.25 0.75
N ILE A 70 -6.77 11.62 -0.07
CA ILE A 70 -6.48 10.31 -0.67
C ILE A 70 -5.31 10.39 -1.65
N ALA A 71 -5.25 11.44 -2.48
CA ALA A 71 -4.11 11.67 -3.37
C ALA A 71 -2.79 11.86 -2.60
N ALA A 72 -2.86 12.43 -1.38
CA ALA A 72 -1.68 12.61 -0.54
C ALA A 72 -1.14 11.29 0.03
N LEU A 73 -2.00 10.27 0.19
CA LEU A 73 -1.58 8.93 0.63
C LEU A 73 -0.77 8.17 -0.44
N CYS A 74 -0.74 8.66 -1.68
CA CYS A 74 -0.09 8.01 -2.82
C CYS A 74 -0.43 6.51 -2.93
N PRO A 75 -1.72 6.15 -3.15
CA PRO A 75 -2.19 4.76 -3.16
C PRO A 75 -1.40 3.82 -4.09
N GLU A 76 -0.95 4.35 -5.23
CA GLU A 76 -0.13 3.60 -6.19
C GLU A 76 1.24 3.25 -5.62
N GLU A 77 1.88 4.12 -4.84
CA GLU A 77 3.16 3.84 -4.17
C GLU A 77 3.00 2.74 -3.12
N ILE A 78 1.88 2.75 -2.37
CA ILE A 78 1.60 1.70 -1.37
C ILE A 78 1.42 0.34 -2.03
N SER A 79 0.65 0.28 -3.13
CA SER A 79 0.39 -0.97 -3.84
C SER A 79 1.56 -1.47 -4.67
N THR A 80 2.37 -0.58 -5.26
CA THR A 80 3.44 -0.99 -6.19
C THR A 80 4.82 -1.08 -5.56
N GLU A 81 5.02 -0.51 -4.36
CA GLU A 81 6.34 -0.39 -3.74
C GLU A 81 6.30 -0.94 -2.31
N HIS A 82 5.56 -0.29 -1.40
CA HIS A 82 5.63 -0.61 0.03
C HIS A 82 5.11 -2.01 0.40
N ILE A 83 3.91 -2.39 -0.06
CA ILE A 83 3.31 -3.69 0.29
C ILE A 83 4.07 -4.86 -0.35
N PRO A 84 4.45 -4.82 -1.64
CA PRO A 84 5.26 -5.86 -2.24
C PRO A 84 6.60 -6.06 -1.52
N ILE A 85 7.36 -4.98 -1.29
CA ILE A 85 8.66 -5.07 -0.59
C ILE A 85 8.49 -5.67 0.81
N ALA A 86 7.53 -5.19 1.59
CA ALA A 86 7.27 -5.72 2.92
C ALA A 86 6.85 -7.19 2.91
N THR A 87 6.12 -7.62 1.86
CA THR A 87 5.73 -9.02 1.70
C THR A 87 6.93 -9.89 1.38
N ASP A 88 7.79 -9.45 0.45
CA ASP A 88 9.00 -10.15 0.06
C ASP A 88 9.98 -10.27 1.23
N GLU A 89 10.18 -9.19 2.00
CA GLU A 89 11.01 -9.21 3.21
C GLU A 89 10.47 -10.19 4.26
N LEU A 90 9.16 -10.23 4.47
CA LEU A 90 8.53 -11.17 5.40
C LEU A 90 8.68 -12.62 4.94
N ASP A 91 8.55 -12.90 3.65
CA ASP A 91 8.78 -14.23 3.08
C ASP A 91 10.25 -14.65 3.21
N ALA A 92 11.20 -13.73 2.97
CA ALA A 92 12.62 -13.99 3.20
C ALA A 92 12.95 -14.27 4.66
N ILE A 93 12.31 -13.59 5.61
CA ILE A 93 12.45 -13.89 7.05
C ILE A 93 11.96 -15.30 7.35
N VAL A 94 10.82 -15.72 6.80
CA VAL A 94 10.31 -17.09 6.98
C VAL A 94 11.34 -18.10 6.46
N GLN A 95 11.83 -17.91 5.24
CA GLN A 95 12.81 -18.82 4.64
C GLN A 95 14.12 -18.89 5.44
N ALA A 96 14.70 -17.74 5.81
CA ALA A 96 15.93 -17.68 6.59
C ALA A 96 15.77 -18.34 7.97
N THR A 97 14.61 -18.17 8.61
CA THR A 97 14.33 -18.82 9.90
C THR A 97 14.09 -20.32 9.77
N GLU A 98 13.49 -20.80 8.68
CA GLU A 98 13.37 -22.23 8.35
C GLU A 98 14.75 -22.87 8.16
N GLU A 99 15.62 -22.25 7.36
CA GLU A 99 16.96 -22.76 7.09
C GLU A 99 17.84 -22.79 8.34
N ALA A 100 17.81 -21.72 9.15
CA ALA A 100 18.51 -21.66 10.41
C ALA A 100 18.01 -22.75 11.38
N THR A 101 16.69 -22.96 11.46
CA THR A 101 16.10 -24.00 12.30
C THR A 101 16.50 -25.39 11.83
N GLY A 102 16.49 -25.66 10.52
CA GLY A 102 16.96 -26.92 9.95
C GLY A 102 18.43 -27.21 10.28
N THR A 103 19.29 -26.18 10.22
CA THR A 103 20.70 -26.28 10.60
C THR A 103 20.86 -26.61 12.09
N ILE A 104 20.10 -25.95 12.96
CA ILE A 104 20.09 -26.21 14.41
C ILE A 104 19.66 -27.66 14.68
N LEU A 105 18.56 -28.10 14.07
CA LEU A 105 18.03 -29.46 14.24
C LEU A 105 19.04 -30.51 13.77
N GLY A 106 19.68 -30.33 12.61
CA GLY A 106 20.72 -31.24 12.14
C GLY A 106 21.95 -31.30 13.07
N ALA A 107 22.36 -30.16 13.65
CA ALA A 107 23.44 -30.16 14.64
C ALA A 107 23.05 -30.89 15.93
N VAL A 108 21.80 -30.74 16.36
CA VAL A 108 21.24 -31.40 17.54
C VAL A 108 21.12 -32.92 17.35
N GLU A 109 20.70 -33.37 16.16
CA GLU A 109 20.72 -34.79 15.77
C GLU A 109 22.13 -35.37 15.86
N GLY A 110 23.14 -34.64 15.41
CA GLY A 110 24.54 -35.04 15.55
C GLY A 110 24.99 -35.16 17.01
N ILE A 111 24.56 -34.23 17.88
CA ILE A 111 24.82 -34.29 19.32
C ILE A 111 24.16 -35.52 19.95
N GLU A 112 22.95 -35.88 19.51
CA GLU A 112 22.21 -37.05 19.99
C GLU A 112 22.92 -38.37 19.70
N VAL A 113 23.50 -38.50 18.50
CA VAL A 113 24.31 -39.67 18.12
C VAL A 113 25.52 -39.81 19.04
N VAL A 114 26.27 -38.72 19.24
CA VAL A 114 27.46 -38.73 20.13
C VAL A 114 27.06 -39.03 21.58
N ALA A 115 25.93 -38.50 22.04
CA ALA A 115 25.39 -38.78 23.37
C ALA A 115 25.02 -40.25 23.56
N SER A 116 24.46 -40.88 22.52
CA SER A 116 24.12 -42.30 22.52
C SER A 116 25.36 -43.20 22.56
N GLU A 117 26.42 -42.83 21.84
CA GLU A 117 27.71 -43.55 21.84
C GLU A 117 28.42 -43.51 23.21
N LEU A 118 28.21 -42.45 24.01
CA LEU A 118 28.74 -42.34 25.37
C LEU A 118 28.15 -43.40 26.32
N GLY A 119 26.89 -43.80 26.14
CA GLY A 119 26.23 -44.91 26.86
C GLY A 119 26.26 -44.81 28.40
N ASN A 120 26.36 -43.61 28.96
CA ASN A 120 26.52 -43.36 30.39
C ASN A 120 25.59 -42.23 30.88
N ALA A 121 25.59 -41.97 32.19
CA ALA A 121 24.72 -40.97 32.82
C ALA A 121 24.91 -39.53 32.28
N GLN A 122 26.03 -39.23 31.64
CA GLN A 122 26.28 -37.94 30.97
C GLN A 122 25.64 -37.92 29.59
N GLY A 123 25.65 -39.04 28.86
CA GLY A 123 24.88 -39.22 27.62
C GLY A 123 23.39 -39.01 27.85
N ASP A 124 22.83 -39.61 28.90
CA ASP A 124 21.41 -39.46 29.26
C ASP A 124 21.02 -37.99 29.51
N LYS A 125 21.89 -37.24 30.21
CA LYS A 125 21.68 -35.81 30.46
C LYS A 125 21.74 -34.98 29.18
N ILE A 126 22.59 -35.35 28.22
CA ILE A 126 22.66 -34.67 26.92
C ILE A 126 21.40 -34.96 26.12
N ALA A 127 20.93 -36.21 26.08
CA ALA A 127 19.71 -36.61 25.40
C ALA A 127 18.47 -35.86 25.92
N GLU A 128 18.39 -35.62 27.24
CA GLU A 128 17.33 -34.79 27.84
C GLU A 128 17.37 -33.34 27.34
N LYS A 129 18.57 -32.75 27.18
CA LYS A 129 18.73 -31.40 26.64
C LYS A 129 18.44 -31.31 25.16
N VAL A 130 18.85 -32.31 24.39
CA VAL A 130 18.50 -32.46 22.96
C VAL A 130 16.97 -32.48 22.79
N THR A 131 16.28 -33.30 23.59
CA THR A 131 14.80 -33.35 23.61
C THR A 131 14.19 -31.97 23.86
N SER A 132 14.72 -31.23 24.84
CA SER A 132 14.25 -29.88 25.15
C SER A 132 14.44 -28.89 23.99
N ILE A 133 15.50 -29.06 23.20
CA ILE A 133 15.78 -28.20 22.03
C ILE A 133 14.79 -28.52 20.89
N TYR A 134 14.49 -29.80 20.62
CA TYR A 134 13.48 -30.18 19.63
C TYR A 134 12.11 -29.54 19.96
N GLU A 135 11.70 -29.61 21.23
CA GLU A 135 10.45 -29.00 21.69
C GLU A 135 10.45 -27.47 21.52
N ALA A 136 11.58 -26.81 21.80
CA ALA A 136 11.71 -25.37 21.63
C ALA A 136 11.66 -24.92 20.16
N CYS A 137 12.29 -25.70 19.26
CA CYS A 137 12.30 -25.41 17.82
C CYS A 137 10.91 -25.55 17.18
N ASN A 138 10.00 -26.32 17.79
CA ASN A 138 8.62 -26.47 17.33
C ASN A 138 7.81 -25.14 17.36
N PHE A 139 8.28 -24.11 18.07
CA PHE A 139 7.66 -22.77 18.06
C PHE A 139 7.79 -22.04 16.71
N GLN A 140 8.73 -22.46 15.86
CA GLN A 140 8.98 -21.85 14.55
C GLN A 140 7.78 -22.00 13.61
N ASP A 141 7.05 -23.13 13.65
CA ASP A 141 5.82 -23.34 12.87
C ASP A 141 4.75 -22.27 13.18
N ILE A 142 4.59 -21.91 14.45
CA ILE A 142 3.66 -20.85 14.87
C ILE A 142 4.12 -19.47 14.37
N THR A 143 5.43 -19.23 14.30
CA THR A 143 5.98 -17.96 13.79
C THR A 143 5.78 -17.84 12.28
N GLY A 144 6.07 -18.89 11.52
CA GLY A 144 5.80 -18.96 10.08
C GLY A 144 4.32 -18.72 9.78
N GLN A 145 3.41 -19.44 10.44
CA GLN A 145 1.96 -19.25 10.28
C GLN A 145 1.49 -17.83 10.62
N ARG A 146 2.08 -17.19 11.64
CA ARG A 146 1.74 -15.80 11.99
C ARG A 146 2.23 -14.82 10.95
N ILE A 147 3.43 -15.00 10.41
CA ILE A 147 3.95 -14.17 9.33
C ILE A 147 3.10 -14.33 8.07
N SER A 148 2.74 -15.55 7.67
CA SER A 148 1.84 -15.79 6.53
C SER A 148 0.49 -15.09 6.69
N LYS A 149 -0.05 -15.01 7.93
CA LYS A 149 -1.27 -14.23 8.20
C LYS A 149 -1.07 -12.73 8.00
N VAL A 150 0.08 -12.19 8.40
CA VAL A 150 0.44 -10.79 8.17
C VAL A 150 0.55 -10.51 6.67
N VAL A 151 1.27 -11.36 5.92
CA VAL A 151 1.38 -11.27 4.45
C VAL A 151 0.00 -11.26 3.78
N ASN A 152 -0.89 -12.17 4.17
CA ASN A 152 -2.24 -12.20 3.61
C ASN A 152 -3.06 -10.95 3.96
N ALA A 153 -2.87 -10.39 5.17
CA ALA A 153 -3.51 -9.13 5.54
C ALA A 153 -2.98 -7.95 4.71
N LEU A 154 -1.68 -7.90 4.42
CA LEU A 154 -1.07 -6.89 3.56
C LEU A 154 -1.61 -6.99 2.13
N ARG A 155 -1.74 -8.20 1.55
CA ARG A 155 -2.39 -8.42 0.24
C ARG A 155 -3.83 -7.93 0.21
N HIS A 156 -4.60 -8.14 1.29
CA HIS A 156 -5.95 -7.57 1.37
C HIS A 156 -5.95 -6.04 1.45
N ILE A 157 -4.95 -5.42 2.09
CA ILE A 157 -4.82 -3.97 2.10
C ILE A 157 -4.50 -3.46 0.69
N GLU A 158 -3.60 -4.13 -0.03
CA GLU A 158 -3.26 -3.82 -1.42
C GLU A 158 -4.51 -3.79 -2.32
N GLU A 159 -5.32 -4.83 -2.30
CA GLU A 159 -6.58 -4.91 -3.07
C GLU A 159 -7.52 -3.73 -2.76
N LYS A 160 -7.59 -3.30 -1.48
CA LYS A 160 -8.43 -2.17 -1.08
C LYS A 160 -7.86 -0.84 -1.54
N VAL A 161 -6.55 -0.68 -1.48
CA VAL A 161 -5.85 0.52 -1.96
C VAL A 161 -5.98 0.65 -3.47
N GLU A 162 -5.90 -0.45 -4.22
CA GLU A 162 -6.12 -0.44 -5.67
C GLU A 162 -7.58 -0.12 -6.02
N ALA A 163 -8.54 -0.72 -5.32
CA ALA A 163 -9.97 -0.40 -5.50
C ALA A 163 -10.27 1.07 -5.16
N LEU A 164 -9.66 1.60 -4.11
CA LEU A 164 -9.72 3.02 -3.75
C LEU A 164 -9.17 3.86 -4.91
N ALA A 165 -7.94 3.61 -5.37
CA ALA A 165 -7.33 4.33 -6.47
C ALA A 165 -8.20 4.32 -7.75
N GLY A 166 -8.80 3.17 -8.08
CA GLY A 166 -9.72 3.04 -9.21
C GLY A 166 -11.02 3.85 -9.05
N ALA A 167 -11.55 3.99 -7.84
CA ALA A 167 -12.81 4.68 -7.58
C ALA A 167 -12.70 6.22 -7.68
N PHE A 168 -11.54 6.81 -7.39
CA PHE A 168 -11.40 8.27 -7.32
C PHE A 168 -11.07 8.97 -8.66
N GLY A 169 -10.88 8.19 -9.74
CA GLY A 169 -10.71 8.68 -11.12
C GLY A 169 -9.32 9.28 -11.43
N GLU A 170 -9.13 9.69 -12.69
CA GLU A 170 -7.84 10.18 -13.21
C GLU A 170 -7.29 11.42 -12.46
N ASP A 171 -8.16 12.26 -11.90
CA ASP A 171 -7.76 13.47 -11.17
C ASP A 171 -6.90 13.17 -9.94
N VAL A 172 -7.25 12.11 -9.19
CA VAL A 172 -6.53 11.70 -7.98
C VAL A 172 -5.22 11.01 -8.34
N ARG A 173 -5.19 10.23 -9.43
CA ARG A 173 -3.96 9.64 -9.97
C ARG A 173 -2.97 10.71 -10.39
N ALA A 174 -3.42 11.69 -11.16
CA ALA A 174 -2.56 12.81 -11.58
C ALA A 174 -2.04 13.65 -10.39
N ALA A 175 -2.83 13.78 -9.32
CA ALA A 175 -2.38 14.42 -8.09
C ALA A 175 -1.38 13.56 -7.29
N SER A 176 -1.62 12.25 -7.20
CA SER A 176 -0.73 11.24 -6.60
C SER A 176 0.64 11.22 -7.31
N ASP A 177 0.67 11.18 -8.65
CA ASP A 177 1.90 11.22 -9.44
C ASP A 177 2.74 12.48 -9.20
N ARG A 178 2.09 13.64 -9.14
CA ARG A 178 2.77 14.91 -8.82
C ARG A 178 3.35 14.90 -7.41
N ASN A 179 2.63 14.34 -6.44
CA ASN A 179 3.13 14.19 -5.07
C ASN A 179 4.34 13.26 -5.01
N ARG A 180 4.28 12.12 -5.72
CA ARG A 180 5.39 11.16 -5.82
C ARG A 180 6.64 11.77 -6.44
N GLN A 181 6.49 12.51 -7.54
CA GLN A 181 7.62 13.20 -8.19
C GLN A 181 8.25 14.26 -7.26
N ASN A 182 7.44 15.02 -6.53
CA ASN A 182 7.92 16.00 -5.57
C ASN A 182 8.63 15.34 -4.38
N LYS A 183 8.16 14.18 -3.92
CA LYS A 183 8.79 13.38 -2.87
C LYS A 183 10.16 12.88 -3.30
N LYS A 184 10.28 12.23 -4.46
CA LYS A 184 11.57 11.77 -5.03
C LYS A 184 12.58 12.90 -5.25
N LYS A 185 12.10 14.09 -5.62
CA LYS A 185 12.96 15.28 -5.78
C LYS A 185 13.49 15.81 -4.44
N ARG A 186 12.76 15.61 -3.35
CA ARG A 186 13.21 15.97 -1.99
C ARG A 186 14.21 14.95 -1.45
N GLU A 187 13.92 13.67 -1.65
CA GLU A 187 14.79 12.57 -1.21
C GLU A 187 16.15 12.60 -1.92
N SER A 188 16.19 12.86 -3.22
CA SER A 188 17.45 13.02 -3.97
C SER A 188 18.25 14.28 -3.60
N ALA A 189 17.67 15.20 -2.83
CA ALA A 189 18.34 16.38 -2.30
C ALA A 189 18.79 16.22 -0.84
N GLN A 190 18.47 15.10 -0.17
CA GLN A 190 18.97 14.79 1.17
C GLN A 190 20.31 14.05 1.12
N GLU A 191 21.18 14.33 2.09
CA GLU A 191 22.41 13.56 2.30
C GLU A 191 22.06 12.14 2.75
N ILE A 192 22.67 11.15 2.10
CA ILE A 192 22.51 9.72 2.45
C ILE A 192 23.02 9.53 3.88
N THR A 193 22.18 8.97 4.74
CA THR A 193 22.49 8.69 6.15
C THR A 193 22.90 7.23 6.35
N ASP A 194 23.58 6.92 7.46
CA ASP A 194 24.00 5.55 7.77
C ASP A 194 22.81 4.57 7.89
N GLU A 195 21.61 5.06 8.22
CA GLU A 195 20.39 4.26 8.29
C GLU A 195 19.89 3.85 6.90
N ASP A 196 20.16 4.67 5.86
CA ASP A 196 19.88 4.34 4.46
C ASP A 196 20.82 3.24 3.91
N LEU A 197 21.87 2.88 4.66
CA LEU A 197 22.82 1.82 4.30
C LEU A 197 22.48 0.47 4.96
N LEU A 198 21.50 0.45 5.87
CA LEU A 198 21.02 -0.77 6.52
C LEU A 198 20.04 -1.50 5.60
N ASN A 199 20.56 -2.14 4.57
CA ASN A 199 19.78 -3.08 3.77
C ASN A 199 19.47 -4.33 4.60
N GLY A 200 18.25 -4.86 4.46
CA GLY A 200 17.82 -6.11 5.09
C GLY A 200 18.62 -7.33 4.58
N PRO A 201 18.26 -8.54 5.03
CA PRO A 201 18.86 -9.77 4.54
C PRO A 201 18.85 -9.81 3.01
N GLN A 202 20.02 -10.04 2.42
CA GLN A 202 20.16 -9.97 0.96
C GLN A 202 19.38 -11.12 0.31
N PHE A 203 18.44 -10.77 -0.57
CA PHE A 203 17.72 -11.75 -1.37
C PHE A 203 18.69 -12.48 -2.30
N SER A 204 18.52 -13.79 -2.48
CA SER A 204 19.44 -14.63 -3.26
C SER A 204 19.58 -14.22 -4.73
N ASP A 205 18.57 -13.55 -5.29
CA ASP A 205 18.58 -13.07 -6.67
C ASP A 205 19.29 -11.71 -6.84
N ASP A 206 19.46 -10.94 -5.76
CA ASP A 206 20.19 -9.66 -5.71
C ASP A 206 21.56 -9.79 -5.02
N ALA A 207 22.00 -11.04 -4.76
CA ALA A 207 23.33 -11.31 -4.25
C ALA A 207 24.35 -11.00 -5.36
N ALA A 208 25.21 -10.01 -5.13
CA ALA A 208 26.35 -9.76 -6.01
C ALA A 208 27.16 -11.06 -6.12
N SER A 209 27.32 -11.57 -7.34
CA SER A 209 28.05 -12.80 -7.54
C SER A 209 29.54 -12.57 -7.23
N GLN A 210 30.27 -13.63 -6.88
CA GLN A 210 31.71 -13.51 -6.65
C GLN A 210 32.43 -12.96 -7.90
N ASP A 211 31.91 -13.26 -9.09
CA ASP A 211 32.42 -12.74 -10.36
C ASP A 211 32.18 -11.22 -10.49
N ASP A 212 31.05 -10.70 -9.98
CA ASP A 212 30.76 -9.26 -9.96
C ASP A 212 31.66 -8.51 -8.96
N ILE A 213 31.94 -9.14 -7.80
CA ILE A 213 32.84 -8.60 -6.78
C ILE A 213 34.27 -8.54 -7.32
N ASP A 214 34.71 -9.60 -7.98
CA ASP A 214 36.05 -9.69 -8.56
C ASP A 214 36.21 -8.68 -9.71
N ALA A 215 35.18 -8.47 -10.54
CA ALA A 215 35.16 -7.45 -11.59
C ALA A 215 35.21 -6.03 -11.02
N LEU A 216 34.49 -5.77 -9.93
CA LEU A 216 34.52 -4.47 -9.24
C LEU A 216 35.91 -4.22 -8.64
N MET A 217 36.50 -5.20 -7.97
CA MET A 217 37.85 -5.08 -7.38
C MET A 217 38.94 -4.90 -8.44
N ALA A 218 38.83 -5.57 -9.58
CA ALA A 218 39.73 -5.39 -10.71
C ALA A 218 39.63 -4.00 -11.36
N SER A 219 38.55 -3.26 -11.13
CA SER A 219 38.38 -1.89 -11.64
C SER A 219 39.06 -0.81 -10.77
N PHE A 220 39.54 -1.18 -9.57
CA PHE A 220 40.26 -0.29 -8.65
C PHE A 220 41.80 -0.41 -8.74
N ASP A 221 42.32 -1.39 -9.49
CA ASP A 221 43.75 -1.57 -9.83
C ASP A 221 44.08 -0.98 -11.22
#